data_AF-A0A0C3PIN6-F1
#
_entry.id   AF-A0A0C3PIN6-F1
#
_cell.length_a   1.000
_cell.length_b   1.000
_cell.length_c   1.000
_cell.angle_alpha   90.00
_cell.angle_beta   90.00
_cell.angle_gamma   90.00
#
_symmetry.space_group_name_H-M   'P 1'
#
loop_
_entity.id
_entity.type
_entity.pdbx_description
1 polymer ?
#
loop_
_entity_poly.entity_id
_entity_poly.type
_entity_poly.pdbx_seq_one_letter_code
_entity_poly.pdbx_strand_id
1 'polypeptide(L)'
;FSPGFKRLLDSGVDAGWYDPDNTLQLMVFCWFFIPWLQVKLNNYHDCINNSHKCHDRKKVLPHGIPELIYTCAEDYGALDFKVMVSPATIDHICQLYINPQHVVFDLIP
;
A
#
# COMPACT_ATOMS: atom_id res chain seq x y z
N PHE A 1 14.90 -9.05 16.92
CA PHE A 1 14.67 -9.64 15.58
C PHE A 1 13.94 -10.95 15.77
N SER A 2 12.68 -11.03 15.36
CA SER A 2 12.01 -12.34 15.28
C SER A 2 12.70 -13.13 14.16
N PRO A 3 13.02 -14.42 14.33
CA PRO A 3 13.42 -15.26 13.21
C PRO A 3 12.29 -15.16 12.18
N GLY A 4 12.56 -14.62 11.00
CA GLY A 4 11.54 -14.44 9.97
C GLY A 4 10.91 -15.79 9.60
N PHE A 5 9.70 -15.76 9.03
CA PHE A 5 8.97 -16.95 8.58
C PHE A 5 9.84 -17.92 7.76
N LYS A 6 10.81 -17.38 7.02
CA LYS A 6 11.82 -18.15 6.29
C LYS A 6 12.48 -19.25 7.12
N ARG A 7 12.97 -18.95 8.34
CA ARG A 7 13.63 -19.96 9.18
C ARG A 7 12.69 -21.09 9.62
N LEU A 8 11.41 -20.76 9.83
CA LEU A 8 10.41 -21.76 10.19
C LEU A 8 10.08 -22.66 9.00
N LEU A 9 9.93 -22.07 7.81
CA LEU A 9 9.67 -22.81 6.58
C LEU A 9 10.87 -23.70 6.20
N ASP A 10 12.08 -23.17 6.27
CA ASP A 10 13.33 -23.91 6.02
C ASP A 10 13.42 -25.13 6.95
N SER A 11 13.07 -24.99 8.25
CA SER A 11 13.07 -26.11 9.19
C SER A 11 12.07 -27.22 8.84
N GLY A 12 10.93 -26.88 8.22
CA GLY A 12 9.93 -27.87 7.78
C GLY A 12 10.38 -28.63 6.53
N VAL A 13 11.13 -27.97 5.65
CA VAL A 13 11.76 -28.60 4.48
C VAL A 13 12.91 -29.50 4.91
N ASP A 14 13.80 -29.00 5.78
CA ASP A 14 14.95 -29.75 6.30
C ASP A 14 14.52 -31.00 7.10
N ALA A 15 13.38 -30.93 7.79
CA ALA A 15 12.78 -32.05 8.51
C ALA A 15 11.96 -33.01 7.62
N GLY A 16 11.78 -32.70 6.33
CA GLY A 16 11.04 -33.53 5.37
C GLY A 16 9.52 -33.52 5.55
N TRP A 17 8.96 -32.50 6.21
CA TRP A 17 7.50 -32.37 6.41
C TRP A 17 6.76 -31.83 5.19
N TYR A 18 7.49 -31.16 4.32
CA TYR A 18 6.99 -30.53 3.12
C TYR A 18 8.03 -30.65 2.01
N ASP A 19 7.61 -31.19 0.87
CA ASP A 19 8.41 -31.29 -0.35
C ASP A 19 7.93 -30.24 -1.38
N PRO A 20 8.73 -29.19 -1.67
CA PRO A 20 8.38 -28.18 -2.64
C PRO A 20 8.41 -28.69 -4.10
N ASP A 21 9.14 -29.78 -4.38
CA ASP A 21 9.20 -30.39 -5.72
C ASP A 21 7.95 -31.25 -6.01
N ASN A 22 7.18 -31.57 -4.97
CA ASN A 22 5.90 -32.26 -5.11
C ASN A 22 4.75 -31.26 -5.36
N THR A 23 4.25 -31.24 -6.59
CA THR A 23 3.17 -30.32 -7.02
C THR A 23 1.94 -30.36 -6.12
N LEU A 24 1.52 -31.54 -5.66
CA LEU A 24 0.31 -31.66 -4.82
C LEU A 24 0.55 -31.02 -3.44
N GLN A 25 1.70 -31.30 -2.83
CA GLN A 25 2.05 -30.72 -1.54
C GLN A 25 2.21 -29.20 -1.64
N LEU A 26 2.84 -28.70 -2.71
CA LEU A 26 2.98 -27.27 -2.99
C LEU A 26 1.61 -26.59 -3.14
N MET A 27 0.70 -27.17 -3.91
CA MET A 27 -0.64 -26.60 -4.09
C MET A 27 -1.44 -26.56 -2.79
N VAL A 28 -1.42 -27.62 -1.99
CA VAL A 28 -2.11 -27.68 -0.69
C VAL A 28 -1.48 -26.70 0.30
N PHE A 29 -0.15 -26.61 0.32
CA PHE A 29 0.57 -25.65 1.14
C PHE A 29 0.19 -24.22 0.79
N CYS A 30 0.22 -23.84 -0.50
CA CYS A 30 -0.18 -22.51 -0.96
C CYS A 30 -1.64 -22.20 -0.60
N TRP A 31 -2.54 -23.17 -0.80
CA TRP A 31 -3.97 -23.01 -0.49
C TRP A 31 -4.23 -22.71 0.99
N PHE A 32 -3.49 -23.34 1.91
CA PHE A 32 -3.61 -23.10 3.35
C PHE A 32 -2.81 -21.88 3.83
N PHE A 33 -1.57 -21.75 3.35
CA PHE A 33 -0.61 -20.78 3.87
C PHE A 33 -0.91 -19.36 3.43
N ILE A 34 -1.36 -19.13 2.18
CA ILE A 34 -1.62 -17.79 1.66
C ILE A 34 -2.73 -17.09 2.45
N PRO A 35 -3.92 -17.70 2.69
CA PRO A 35 -4.96 -17.07 3.51
C PRO A 35 -4.50 -16.82 4.94
N TRP A 36 -3.78 -17.77 5.53
CA TRP A 36 -3.25 -17.63 6.89
C TRP A 36 -2.25 -16.46 7.00
N LEU A 37 -1.35 -16.33 6.03
CA LEU A 37 -0.39 -15.23 5.96
C LEU A 37 -1.11 -13.89 5.79
N GLN A 38 -2.13 -13.86 4.94
CA GLN A 38 -2.94 -12.66 4.72
C GLN A 38 -3.63 -12.19 6.01
N VAL A 39 -4.20 -13.11 6.79
CA VAL A 39 -4.80 -12.77 8.11
C VAL A 39 -3.73 -12.23 9.07
N LYS A 40 -2.54 -12.82 9.10
CA LYS A 40 -1.44 -12.32 9.94
C LYS A 40 -1.00 -10.92 9.54
N LEU A 41 -0.90 -10.65 8.24
CA LEU A 41 -0.57 -9.33 7.71
C LEU A 41 -1.67 -8.30 8.01
N ASN A 42 -2.95 -8.66 7.86
CA ASN A 42 -4.07 -7.79 8.22
C ASN A 42 -4.04 -7.44 9.72
N ASN A 43 -3.83 -8.43 10.59
CA ASN A 43 -3.72 -8.17 12.03
C ASN A 43 -2.51 -7.26 12.36
N TYR A 44 -1.40 -7.43 11.65
CA TYR A 44 -0.24 -6.55 11.81
C TYR A 44 -0.55 -5.13 11.33
N HIS A 45 -1.19 -4.98 10.17
CA HIS A 45 -1.66 -3.72 9.63
C HIS A 45 -2.58 -3.01 10.63
N ASP A 46 -3.57 -3.71 11.16
CA ASP A 46 -4.51 -3.16 12.13
C ASP A 46 -3.83 -2.77 13.43
N CYS A 47 -2.89 -3.59 13.91
CA CYS A 47 -2.14 -3.29 15.11
C CYS A 47 -1.27 -2.03 14.92
N ILE A 48 -0.53 -1.94 13.81
CA ILE A 48 0.34 -0.78 13.53
C ILE A 48 -0.47 0.49 13.30
N ASN A 49 -1.54 0.42 12.51
CA ASN A 49 -2.32 1.60 12.16
C ASN A 49 -3.18 2.11 13.31
N ASN A 50 -3.69 1.22 14.17
CA ASN A 50 -4.48 1.60 15.34
C ASN A 50 -3.63 1.81 16.60
N SER A 51 -2.37 1.38 16.61
CA SER A 51 -1.46 1.73 17.71
C SER A 51 -1.16 3.23 17.68
N HIS A 52 -1.23 3.87 18.84
CA HIS A 52 -0.82 5.26 18.98
C HIS A 52 0.65 5.39 18.58
N LYS A 53 0.94 6.14 17.52
CA LYS A 53 2.31 6.34 17.05
C LYS A 53 3.08 7.12 18.12
N CYS A 54 3.92 6.42 18.87
CA CYS A 54 4.80 7.06 19.85
C CYS A 54 5.81 7.95 19.13
N HIS A 55 5.88 9.21 19.56
CA HIS A 55 6.90 10.15 19.09
C HIS A 55 8.28 9.67 19.56
N ASP A 56 9.10 9.20 18.62
CA ASP A 56 10.49 8.84 18.88
C ASP A 56 11.36 10.10 18.87
N ARG A 57 11.81 10.52 20.06
CA ARG A 57 12.68 11.71 20.24
C ARG A 57 14.08 11.54 19.65
N LYS A 58 14.51 10.30 19.36
CA LYS A 58 15.80 10.00 18.72
C LYS A 58 15.70 9.94 17.20
N LYS A 59 14.48 9.91 16.66
CA LYS A 59 14.24 9.93 15.23
C LYS A 59 14.42 11.37 14.73
N VAL A 60 15.49 11.60 13.97
CA VAL A 60 15.62 12.81 13.16
C VAL A 60 14.58 12.72 12.05
N LEU A 61 13.42 13.33 12.27
CA LEU A 61 12.47 13.58 11.19
C LEU A 61 13.10 14.58 10.22
N PRO A 62 12.81 14.52 8.91
CA PRO A 62 13.16 15.64 8.03
C PRO A 62 12.58 16.92 8.66
N HIS A 63 13.46 17.82 9.08
CA HIS A 63 13.09 19.11 9.67
C HIS A 63 12.68 20.14 8.59
N GLY A 64 12.59 19.69 7.33
CA GLY A 64 12.12 20.49 6.20
C GLY A 64 10.64 20.25 5.92
N ILE A 65 9.93 21.32 5.60
CA ILE A 65 8.52 21.26 5.23
C ILE A 65 8.41 20.47 3.91
N PRO A 66 7.44 19.55 3.78
CA PRO A 66 7.02 19.01 2.48
C PRO A 66 6.80 20.09 1.40
N GLU A 67 6.52 21.32 1.83
CA GLU A 67 6.46 22.51 0.98
C GLU A 67 7.74 22.78 0.22
N LEU A 68 8.95 22.55 0.74
CA LEU A 68 10.18 22.88 -0.02
C LEU A 68 10.30 22.05 -1.30
N ILE A 69 9.82 20.80 -1.30
CA ILE A 69 9.74 19.98 -2.52
C ILE A 69 8.65 20.53 -3.46
N TYR A 70 7.58 21.11 -2.92
CA TYR A 70 6.48 21.70 -3.69
C TYR A 70 6.83 23.09 -4.26
N THR A 71 7.55 23.93 -3.51
CA THR A 71 7.92 25.31 -3.86
C THR A 71 9.22 25.37 -4.64
N CYS A 72 10.11 24.41 -4.46
CA CYS A 72 11.44 24.36 -5.06
C CYS A 72 11.64 23.03 -5.81
N ALA A 73 10.62 22.54 -6.51
CA ALA A 73 10.63 21.26 -7.22
C ALA A 73 11.80 21.15 -8.23
N GLU A 74 12.18 22.28 -8.83
CA GLU A 74 13.29 22.41 -9.78
C GLU A 74 14.65 22.07 -9.15
N ASP A 75 14.88 22.45 -7.89
CA ASP A 75 16.13 22.19 -7.16
C ASP A 75 16.37 20.70 -6.88
N TYR A 76 15.30 19.89 -6.96
CA TYR A 76 15.32 18.45 -6.71
C TYR A 76 15.15 17.61 -7.98
N GLY A 77 15.21 18.22 -9.17
CA GLY A 77 15.09 17.52 -10.44
C GLY A 77 13.71 16.89 -10.67
N ALA A 78 12.65 17.46 -10.08
CA ALA A 78 11.29 17.00 -10.35
C ALA A 78 10.91 17.30 -11.80
N LEU A 79 10.25 16.34 -12.45
CA LEU A 79 9.72 16.51 -13.81
C LEU A 79 8.25 16.90 -13.74
N ASP A 80 7.85 17.91 -14.51
CA ASP A 80 6.44 18.28 -14.66
C ASP A 80 5.75 17.34 -15.65
N PHE A 81 4.79 16.56 -15.15
CA PHE A 81 3.94 15.67 -15.96
C PHE A 81 2.54 16.24 -16.16
N LYS A 82 2.34 17.54 -15.92
CA LYS A 82 1.03 18.19 -16.06
C LYS A 82 0.55 18.13 -17.51
N VAL A 83 -0.56 17.42 -17.71
CA VAL A 83 -1.28 17.43 -18.97
C VAL A 83 -2.17 18.66 -19.00
N MET A 84 -1.91 19.58 -19.93
CA MET A 84 -2.72 20.78 -20.11
C MET A 84 -4.03 20.42 -20.81
N VAL A 85 -5.12 20.40 -20.05
CA VAL A 85 -6.47 20.16 -20.56
C VAL A 85 -7.21 21.50 -20.61
N SER A 86 -7.89 21.78 -21.72
CA SER A 86 -8.68 23.01 -21.84
C SER A 86 -9.89 22.96 -20.91
N PRO A 87 -10.27 24.08 -20.24
CA PRO A 87 -11.45 24.12 -19.38
C PRO A 87 -12.73 23.67 -20.11
N ALA A 88 -12.88 24.09 -21.37
CA ALA A 88 -14.02 23.70 -22.21
C ALA A 88 -14.10 22.17 -22.44
N THR A 89 -12.96 21.49 -22.51
CA THR A 89 -12.91 20.02 -22.61
C THR A 89 -13.39 19.36 -21.33
N ILE A 90 -13.01 19.92 -20.17
CA ILE A 90 -13.46 19.42 -18.87
C ILE A 90 -14.97 19.58 -18.74
N ASP A 91 -15.50 20.76 -19.08
CA ASP A 91 -16.95 21.02 -19.04
C ASP A 91 -17.73 20.06 -19.94
N HIS A 92 -17.21 19.79 -21.14
CA HIS A 92 -17.82 18.84 -22.07
C HIS A 92 -17.82 17.41 -21.53
N ILE A 93 -16.71 16.94 -20.95
CA ILE A 93 -16.61 15.60 -20.35
C ILE A 93 -17.54 15.49 -19.14
N CYS A 94 -17.61 16.53 -18.31
CA CYS A 94 -18.54 16.59 -17.19
C CYS A 94 -19.98 16.44 -17.68
N GLN A 95 -20.41 17.21 -18.69
CA GLN A 95 -21.77 17.07 -19.23
C GLN A 95 -22.05 15.70 -19.86
N LEU A 96 -21.03 15.08 -20.48
CA LEU A 96 -21.18 13.82 -21.18
C LEU A 96 -21.30 12.62 -20.22
N TYR A 97 -20.53 12.60 -19.13
CA TYR A 97 -20.39 11.44 -18.27
C TYR A 97 -20.98 11.62 -16.87
N ILE A 98 -21.11 12.85 -16.40
CA ILE A 98 -21.65 13.12 -15.07
C ILE A 98 -23.16 13.29 -15.18
N ASN A 99 -23.89 12.43 -14.50
CA ASN A 99 -25.31 12.65 -14.28
C ASN A 99 -25.47 13.73 -13.18
N PRO A 100 -26.06 14.89 -13.48
CA PRO A 100 -26.24 15.97 -12.50
C PRO A 100 -27.17 15.59 -11.33
N GLN A 101 -27.93 14.51 -11.46
CA GLN A 101 -28.82 13.98 -10.41
C GLN A 101 -28.17 12.85 -9.60
N HIS A 102 -26.86 12.64 -9.75
CA HIS A 102 -26.17 11.57 -9.06
C HIS A 102 -26.01 11.89 -7.57
N VAL A 103 -26.45 10.97 -6.70
CA VAL A 103 -26.44 11.09 -5.23
C VAL A 103 -25.09 11.45 -4.60
N VAL A 104 -23.98 11.27 -5.33
CA VAL A 104 -22.64 11.70 -4.89
C VAL A 104 -22.53 13.21 -4.75
N PHE A 105 -23.29 14.00 -5.52
CA PHE A 105 -23.29 15.45 -5.40
C PHE A 105 -24.02 15.96 -4.15
N ASP A 106 -24.86 15.12 -3.54
CA ASP A 106 -25.54 15.42 -2.28
C ASP A 106 -24.69 15.09 -1.04
N LEU A 107 -23.49 14.50 -1.24
CA LEU A 107 -22.59 14.08 -0.14
C LEU A 107 -21.71 15.22 0.39
N ILE A 108 -21.76 16.41 -0.20
CA ILE A 108 -21.00 17.58 0.26
C ILE A 108 -21.99 18.53 0.95
N PRO A 109 -21.83 18.82 2.25
CA PRO A 109 -22.69 19.75 2.98
C PRO A 109 -22.53 21.21 2.51
#